data_AF-A0A7R9D288-F1
#
_entry.id   AF-A0A7R9D288-F1
#
_cell.length_a   1.000
_cell.length_b   1.000
_cell.length_c   1.000
_cell.angle_alpha   90.00
_cell.angle_beta   90.00
_cell.angle_gamma   90.00
#
_symmetry.space_group_name_H-M   'P 1'
#
loop_
_entity.id
_entity.type
_entity.pdbx_description
1 polymer ?
#
loop_
_entity_poly.entity_id
_entity_poly.type
_entity_poly.pdbx_seq_one_letter_code
_entity_poly.pdbx_strand_id
1 'polypeptide(L)'
;MATSSSDCSCDAPADFHLSSSIEDSGSRLSLALEKCPLCNRARKTFYCVQCIQNGDFFHSNNHYADRFAEKQLQLLRKKNELNKVEDKCKDLLWRRLQTNHSHEEMAACRERIKLLRTLIQEKKKDINKGETENANLTKTNRERSARLPRYEEKVGKMGHYVRQWEHNVKKQQRALEAVHQDLKEVIRSSVQQLVTYIFPITAVQPTPPGTGEEDTVTALADASRTAYVRGHWILTDSSGELHHCIVAPTLPGSGDYSAYSAWVATNKETGTGLLMMRILGIESWSGVLRAVAARLVTLEAGGHSLFHS
;
A
#
# COMPACT_ATOMS: atom_id res chain seq x y z
N MET A 1 -22.18 48.89 45.13
CA MET A 1 -22.29 50.27 44.62
C MET A 1 -23.46 50.92 45.34
N ALA A 2 -23.18 51.92 46.17
CA ALA A 2 -24.20 52.70 46.85
C ALA A 2 -23.99 54.16 46.42
N THR A 3 -24.94 54.68 45.62
CA THR A 3 -24.99 56.07 45.20
C THR A 3 -25.71 56.85 46.29
N SER A 4 -24.98 57.66 47.06
CA SER A 4 -25.57 58.65 47.96
C SER A 4 -25.51 60.01 47.26
N SER A 5 -26.64 60.40 46.68
CA SER A 5 -26.93 61.72 46.16
C SER A 5 -27.21 62.66 47.34
N SER A 6 -26.31 63.62 47.55
CA SER A 6 -26.49 64.73 48.49
C SER A 6 -26.52 66.01 47.67
N ASP A 7 -27.73 66.42 47.28
CA ASP A 7 -28.00 67.74 46.73
C ASP A 7 -27.84 68.79 47.83
N CYS A 8 -26.65 69.37 47.95
CA CYS A 8 -26.43 70.58 48.72
C CYS A 8 -26.65 71.79 47.80
N SER A 9 -27.90 72.18 47.64
CA SER A 9 -28.25 73.51 47.15
C SER A 9 -27.70 74.54 48.14
N CYS A 10 -26.68 75.28 47.71
CA CYS A 10 -26.15 76.44 48.41
C CYS A 10 -26.50 77.70 47.61
N ASP A 11 -27.79 77.90 47.35
CA ASP A 11 -28.27 79.22 46.93
C ASP A 11 -28.24 80.15 48.15
N ALA A 12 -27.37 81.16 48.07
CA ALA A 12 -27.36 82.26 49.03
C ALA A 12 -28.70 83.02 48.92
N PRO A 13 -29.34 83.44 50.04
CA PRO A 13 -30.58 84.21 49.97
C PRO A 13 -30.32 85.50 49.19
N ALA A 14 -31.03 85.69 48.07
CA ALA A 14 -30.85 86.82 47.16
C ALA A 14 -31.50 88.13 47.65
N ASP A 15 -32.26 88.10 48.75
CA ASP A 15 -33.04 89.25 49.21
C ASP A 15 -32.55 89.77 50.57
N PHE A 16 -31.50 90.59 50.55
CA PHE A 16 -31.32 91.57 51.60
C PHE A 16 -32.22 92.76 51.26
N HIS A 17 -33.33 92.89 52.00
CA HIS A 17 -34.11 94.13 52.03
C HIS A 17 -33.27 95.26 52.64
N LEU A 18 -32.44 95.89 51.81
CA LEU A 18 -31.82 97.18 52.11
C LEU A 18 -32.90 98.25 51.97
N SER A 19 -33.65 98.49 53.06
CA SER A 19 -34.54 99.64 53.17
C SER A 19 -33.73 100.94 53.15
N SER A 20 -33.44 101.44 51.95
CA SER A 20 -32.93 102.80 51.69
C SER A 20 -34.02 103.57 50.96
N SER A 21 -35.04 104.02 51.70
CA SER A 21 -36.02 105.00 51.24
C SER A 21 -36.16 106.05 52.33
N ILE A 22 -35.19 106.95 52.40
CA ILE A 22 -35.36 108.26 53.02
C ILE A 22 -35.24 109.30 51.93
N GLU A 23 -36.38 109.62 51.30
CA GLU A 23 -36.48 110.80 50.44
C GLU A 23 -36.56 112.04 51.33
N ASP A 24 -35.41 112.68 51.40
CA ASP A 24 -35.17 114.13 51.31
C ASP A 24 -36.36 115.07 51.59
N SER A 25 -36.37 115.63 52.79
CA SER A 25 -36.88 116.98 53.02
C SER A 25 -35.78 117.79 53.70
N GLY A 26 -34.88 118.31 52.85
CA GLY A 26 -34.15 119.55 53.00
C GLY A 26 -33.85 120.05 54.40
N SER A 27 -32.59 119.93 54.81
CA SER A 27 -31.72 121.06 55.21
C SER A 27 -30.61 120.61 56.15
N ARG A 28 -29.37 120.89 55.71
CA ARG A 28 -28.22 121.31 56.54
C ARG A 28 -28.07 120.60 57.89
N LEU A 29 -27.13 119.65 57.97
CA LEU A 29 -26.18 119.45 59.09
C LEU A 29 -25.21 118.32 58.69
N SER A 30 -23.92 118.65 58.60
CA SER A 30 -22.73 117.78 58.61
C SER A 30 -22.94 116.30 58.24
N LEU A 31 -22.53 115.89 57.02
CA LEU A 31 -22.36 114.46 56.71
C LEU A 31 -21.51 113.82 57.81
N ALA A 32 -22.12 112.98 58.65
CA ALA A 32 -21.43 112.15 59.61
C ALA A 32 -20.59 111.14 58.84
N LEU A 33 -19.39 111.57 58.45
CA LEU A 33 -18.38 110.72 57.84
C LEU A 33 -17.90 109.76 58.93
N GLU A 34 -18.52 108.59 59.01
CA GLU A 34 -17.99 107.50 59.82
C GLU A 34 -16.62 107.08 59.29
N LYS A 35 -15.72 106.70 60.20
CA LYS A 35 -14.41 106.18 59.81
C LYS A 35 -14.51 104.68 59.65
N CYS A 36 -13.97 104.14 58.56
CA CYS A 36 -13.91 102.69 58.38
C CYS A 36 -13.05 102.05 59.49
N PRO A 37 -13.53 101.04 60.23
CA PRO A 37 -12.77 100.46 61.34
C PRO A 37 -11.55 99.64 60.87
N LEU A 38 -11.46 99.31 59.57
CA LEU A 38 -10.35 98.54 58.99
C LEU A 38 -9.18 99.41 58.52
N CYS A 39 -9.43 100.65 58.06
CA CYS A 39 -8.40 101.55 57.52
C CYS A 39 -8.44 103.00 58.06
N ASN A 40 -9.41 103.30 58.94
CA ASN A 40 -9.67 104.59 59.58
C ASN A 40 -9.91 105.79 58.63
N ARG A 41 -10.22 105.54 57.35
CA ARG A 41 -10.55 106.59 56.37
C ARG A 41 -12.03 106.97 56.48
N ALA A 42 -12.32 108.26 56.37
CA ALA A 42 -13.66 108.84 56.41
C ALA A 42 -14.52 108.41 55.21
N ARG A 43 -15.72 107.88 55.44
CA ARG A 43 -16.62 107.30 54.43
C ARG A 43 -18.10 107.49 54.83
N LYS A 44 -19.00 107.26 53.87
CA LYS A 44 -20.46 107.28 54.08
C LYS A 44 -21.02 105.94 54.61
N THR A 45 -20.22 104.88 54.57
CA THR A 45 -20.58 103.51 54.94
C THR A 45 -19.60 102.97 55.97
N PHE A 46 -20.06 102.07 56.84
CA PHE A 46 -19.27 101.51 57.95
C PHE A 46 -17.94 100.87 57.48
N TYR A 47 -17.95 100.12 56.38
CA TYR A 47 -16.73 99.59 55.76
C TYR A 47 -16.41 100.28 54.42
N CYS A 48 -15.12 100.33 54.09
CA CYS A 48 -14.65 100.81 52.80
C CYS A 48 -14.67 99.67 51.76
N VAL A 49 -15.19 99.94 50.55
CA VAL A 49 -15.25 98.93 49.45
C VAL A 49 -13.89 98.30 49.19
N GLN A 50 -12.82 99.10 49.18
CA GLN A 50 -11.45 98.63 49.01
C GLN A 50 -11.04 97.61 50.08
N CYS A 51 -11.43 97.85 51.34
CA CYS A 51 -11.08 97.01 52.49
C CYS A 51 -11.78 95.64 52.38
N ILE A 52 -13.04 95.63 51.91
CA ILE A 52 -13.80 94.40 51.67
C ILE A 52 -13.21 93.64 50.49
N GLN A 53 -12.96 94.30 49.36
CA GLN A 53 -12.38 93.69 48.16
C GLN A 53 -10.98 93.13 48.39
N ASN A 54 -10.16 93.84 49.17
CA ASN A 54 -8.83 93.37 49.56
C ASN A 54 -8.87 92.24 50.58
N GLY A 55 -10.03 91.97 51.22
CA GLY A 55 -10.14 90.95 52.27
C GLY A 55 -9.50 91.36 53.61
N ASP A 56 -9.48 92.66 53.93
CA ASP A 56 -8.84 93.23 55.13
C ASP A 56 -9.66 93.07 56.42
N PHE A 57 -10.72 92.28 56.39
CA PHE A 57 -11.59 92.01 57.53
C PHE A 57 -11.21 90.71 58.24
N PHE A 58 -11.59 90.63 59.51
CA PHE A 58 -11.38 89.49 60.38
C PHE A 58 -12.68 88.73 60.60
N HIS A 59 -12.59 87.50 61.07
CA HIS A 59 -13.76 86.78 61.55
C HIS A 59 -14.33 87.49 62.78
N SER A 60 -15.65 87.46 62.97
CA SER A 60 -16.32 88.00 64.16
C SER A 60 -15.89 87.34 65.49
N ASN A 61 -15.10 86.26 65.42
CA ASN A 61 -14.61 85.53 66.56
C ASN A 61 -13.09 85.76 66.67
N ASN A 62 -12.67 86.34 67.80
CA ASN A 62 -11.28 86.76 68.06
C ASN A 62 -10.28 85.58 68.13
N HIS A 63 -10.75 84.34 68.07
CA HIS A 63 -9.89 83.16 67.94
C HIS A 63 -9.18 83.06 66.58
N TYR A 64 -9.66 83.78 65.55
CA TYR A 64 -9.01 83.82 64.24
C TYR A 64 -8.41 85.20 63.98
N ALA A 65 -7.11 85.33 64.30
CA ALA A 65 -6.37 86.58 64.16
C ALA A 65 -5.99 86.92 62.71
N ASP A 66 -6.13 86.00 61.77
CA ASP A 66 -5.76 86.21 60.36
C ASP A 66 -6.86 86.95 59.59
N ARG A 67 -6.44 87.84 58.69
CA ARG A 67 -7.35 88.48 57.71
C ARG A 67 -7.84 87.46 56.68
N PHE A 68 -9.00 87.73 56.08
CA PHE A 68 -9.50 86.90 54.98
C PHE A 68 -8.49 86.78 53.83
N ALA A 69 -7.81 87.87 53.48
CA ALA A 69 -6.76 87.90 52.46
C ALA A 69 -5.61 86.91 52.76
N GLU A 70 -5.20 86.83 54.03
CA GLU A 70 -4.13 85.93 54.49
C GLU A 70 -4.58 84.47 54.40
N LYS A 71 -5.83 84.17 54.79
CA LYS A 71 -6.41 82.82 54.64
C LYS A 71 -6.50 82.39 53.18
N GLN A 72 -6.89 83.28 52.27
CA GLN A 72 -6.92 83.01 50.83
C GLN A 72 -5.51 82.70 50.29
N LEU A 73 -4.51 83.48 50.71
CA LEU A 73 -3.11 83.24 50.33
C LEU A 73 -2.59 81.91 50.90
N GLN A 74 -2.90 81.59 52.16
CA GLN A 74 -2.55 80.32 52.79
C GLN A 74 -3.21 79.13 52.06
N LEU A 75 -4.48 79.25 51.67
CA LEU A 75 -5.18 78.23 50.90
C LEU A 75 -4.52 78.02 49.54
N LEU A 76 -4.19 79.09 48.83
CA LEU A 76 -3.48 79.01 47.54
C LEU A 76 -2.12 78.33 47.69
N ARG A 77 -1.35 78.68 48.73
CA ARG A 77 -0.08 78.00 49.05
C ARG A 77 -0.29 76.51 49.30
N LYS A 78 -1.27 76.13 50.12
CA LYS A 78 -1.59 74.72 50.40
C LYS A 78 -2.00 73.96 49.14
N LYS A 79 -2.84 74.55 48.27
CA LYS A 79 -3.21 73.97 46.98
C LYS A 79 -1.98 73.75 46.08
N ASN A 80 -1.08 74.72 46.01
CA ASN A 80 0.15 74.58 45.25
C ASN A 80 1.07 73.49 45.83
N GLU A 81 1.20 73.38 47.15
CA GLU A 81 1.96 72.30 47.78
C GLU A 81 1.33 70.92 47.52
N LEU A 82 0.00 70.81 47.57
CA LEU A 82 -0.72 69.58 47.19
C LEU A 82 -0.45 69.19 45.73
N ASN A 83 -0.58 70.14 44.79
CA ASN A 83 -0.31 69.88 43.38
C ASN A 83 1.14 69.43 43.15
N LYS A 84 2.12 70.06 43.81
CA LYS A 84 3.53 69.64 43.72
C LYS A 84 3.75 68.20 44.21
N VAL A 85 3.06 67.79 45.28
CA VAL A 85 3.13 66.42 45.78
C VAL A 85 2.45 65.46 44.81
N GLU A 86 1.29 65.84 44.26
CA GLU A 86 0.57 65.04 43.28
C GLU A 86 1.40 64.79 42.02
N ASP A 87 2.03 65.82 41.46
CA ASP A 87 2.88 65.71 40.26
C ASP A 87 4.08 64.79 40.53
N LYS A 88 4.73 64.93 41.70
CA LYS A 88 5.80 64.01 42.11
C LYS A 88 5.32 62.56 42.22
N CYS A 89 4.12 62.34 42.76
CA CYS A 89 3.52 61.01 42.85
C CYS A 89 3.25 60.43 41.47
N LYS A 90 2.71 61.23 40.53
CA LYS A 90 2.50 60.81 39.14
C LYS A 90 3.81 60.41 38.48
N ASP A 91 4.86 61.22 38.62
CA ASP A 91 6.17 60.92 38.05
C ASP A 91 6.78 59.63 38.60
N LEU A 92 6.65 59.38 39.91
CA LEU A 92 7.15 58.16 40.54
C LEU A 92 6.35 56.93 40.12
N LEU A 93 5.02 57.06 40.03
CA LEU A 93 4.15 55.99 39.54
C LEU A 93 4.46 55.65 38.08
N TRP A 94 4.65 56.66 37.24
CA TRP A 94 4.97 56.47 35.82
C TRP A 94 6.31 55.76 35.65
N ARG A 95 7.35 56.20 36.37
CA ARG A 95 8.66 55.53 36.39
C ARG A 95 8.57 54.08 36.85
N ARG A 96 7.76 53.80 37.87
CA ARG A 96 7.53 52.44 38.38
C ARG A 96 6.81 51.57 37.34
N LEU A 97 5.79 52.11 36.70
CA LEU A 97 5.04 51.42 35.65
C LEU A 97 5.97 51.06 34.48
N GLN A 98 6.80 52.00 34.01
CA GLN A 98 7.75 51.75 32.93
C GLN A 98 8.77 50.66 33.31
N THR A 99 9.28 50.70 34.53
CA THR A 99 10.22 49.68 35.04
C THR A 99 9.57 48.30 35.11
N ASN A 100 8.33 48.23 35.61
CA ASN A 100 7.57 46.99 35.69
C ASN A 100 7.29 46.42 34.29
N HIS A 101 6.88 47.28 33.35
CA HIS A 101 6.63 46.89 31.97
C HIS A 101 7.88 46.25 31.34
N SER A 102 9.04 46.88 31.45
CA SER A 102 10.29 46.29 30.96
C SER A 102 10.65 44.99 31.69
N HIS A 103 10.36 44.88 32.99
CA HIS A 103 10.59 43.64 33.73
C HIS A 103 9.70 42.49 33.24
N GLU A 104 8.44 42.77 32.94
CA GLU A 104 7.49 41.82 32.35
C GLU A 104 7.94 41.36 30.97
N GLU A 105 8.38 42.28 30.11
CA GLU A 105 8.93 41.95 28.78
C GLU A 105 10.18 41.07 28.89
N MET A 106 11.10 41.39 29.81
CA MET A 106 12.27 40.55 30.07
C MET A 106 11.88 39.16 30.60
N ALA A 107 10.87 39.07 31.46
CA ALA A 107 10.38 37.79 31.97
C ALA A 107 9.77 36.94 30.83
N ALA A 108 8.91 37.54 30.01
CA ALA A 108 8.32 36.88 28.85
C ALA A 108 9.38 36.40 27.84
N CYS A 109 10.39 37.23 27.57
CA CYS A 109 11.51 36.87 26.71
C CYS A 109 12.32 35.69 27.29
N ARG A 110 12.60 35.71 28.59
CA ARG A 110 13.29 34.62 29.29
C ARG A 110 12.52 33.31 29.20
N GLU A 111 11.21 33.32 29.43
CA GLU A 111 10.37 32.12 29.28
C GLU A 111 10.34 31.62 27.83
N ARG A 112 10.23 32.51 26.85
CA ARG A 112 10.31 32.14 25.43
C ARG A 112 11.64 31.47 25.10
N ILE A 113 12.77 31.99 25.59
CA ILE A 113 14.09 31.39 25.40
C ILE A 113 14.15 30.00 26.02
N LYS A 114 13.60 29.80 27.23
CA LYS A 114 13.55 28.48 27.88
C LYS A 114 12.77 27.48 27.03
N LEU A 115 11.57 27.85 26.57
CA LEU A 115 10.74 27.01 25.71
C LEU A 115 11.46 26.63 24.41
N LEU A 116 12.09 27.61 23.75
CA LEU A 116 12.86 27.36 22.52
C LEU A 116 14.02 26.40 22.75
N ARG A 117 14.74 26.52 23.88
CA ARG A 117 15.83 25.59 24.22
C ARG A 117 15.31 24.17 24.42
N THR A 118 14.19 23.99 25.12
CA THR A 118 13.56 22.67 25.29
C THR A 118 13.16 22.07 23.96
N LEU A 119 12.51 22.85 23.09
CA LEU A 119 12.13 22.40 21.74
C LEU A 119 13.34 22.01 20.89
N ILE A 120 14.43 22.80 20.93
CA ILE A 120 15.67 22.47 20.22
C ILE A 120 16.24 21.16 20.73
N GLN A 121 16.24 20.93 22.05
CA GLN A 121 16.77 19.70 22.65
C GLN A 121 15.94 18.48 22.26
N GLU A 122 14.61 18.60 22.27
CA GLU A 122 13.69 17.55 21.83
C GLU A 122 13.90 17.21 20.35
N LYS A 123 13.96 18.23 19.47
CA LYS A 123 14.21 18.01 18.04
C LYS A 123 15.57 17.39 17.77
N LYS A 124 16.61 17.76 18.51
CA LYS A 124 17.92 17.09 18.42
C LYS A 124 17.84 15.61 18.82
N LYS A 125 17.07 15.28 19.85
CA LYS A 125 16.85 13.90 20.28
C LYS A 125 16.12 13.09 19.20
N ASP A 126 15.09 13.67 18.59
CA ASP A 126 14.35 13.04 17.49
C ASP A 126 15.24 12.80 16.26
N ILE A 127 16.06 13.79 15.89
CA ILE A 127 17.01 13.66 14.77
C ILE A 127 18.01 12.54 15.06
N ASN A 128 18.64 12.53 16.24
CA ASN A 128 19.60 11.49 16.60
C ASN A 128 18.96 10.09 16.58
N LYS A 129 17.70 9.97 17.05
CA LYS A 129 16.95 8.71 16.97
C LYS A 129 16.75 8.30 15.50
N GLY A 130 16.29 9.21 14.66
CA GLY A 130 16.12 8.96 13.22
C GLY A 130 17.42 8.58 12.52
N GLU A 131 18.54 9.22 12.86
CA GLU A 131 19.87 8.89 12.33
C GLU A 131 20.30 7.47 12.71
N THR A 132 20.08 7.05 13.96
CA THR A 132 20.39 5.69 14.40
C THR A 132 19.53 4.63 13.69
N GLU A 133 18.23 4.89 13.52
CA GLU A 133 17.32 4.02 12.79
C GLU A 133 17.71 3.92 11.31
N ASN A 134 18.03 5.05 10.69
CA ASN A 134 18.46 5.08 9.29
C ASN A 134 19.81 4.36 9.08
N ALA A 135 20.75 4.49 10.02
CA ALA A 135 22.01 3.76 9.98
C ALA A 135 21.78 2.23 10.05
N ASN A 136 20.87 1.80 10.92
CA ASN A 136 20.48 0.38 11.03
C ASN A 136 19.80 -0.13 9.76
N LEU A 137 18.86 0.63 9.19
CA LEU A 137 18.20 0.29 7.93
C LEU A 137 19.20 0.23 6.78
N THR A 138 20.12 1.18 6.71
CA THR A 138 21.18 1.20 5.69
C THR A 138 22.07 -0.04 5.82
N LYS A 139 22.46 -0.42 7.04
CA LYS A 139 23.25 -1.64 7.29
C LYS A 139 22.51 -2.90 6.85
N THR A 140 21.26 -3.07 7.27
CA THR A 140 20.45 -4.25 6.90
C THR A 140 20.19 -4.31 5.39
N ASN A 141 19.98 -3.17 4.74
CA ASN A 141 19.79 -3.12 3.29
C ASN A 141 21.09 -3.45 2.54
N ARG A 142 22.25 -2.97 3.02
CA ARG A 142 23.56 -3.39 2.50
C ARG A 142 23.78 -4.89 2.64
N GLU A 143 23.46 -5.47 3.80
CA GLU A 143 23.57 -6.92 4.03
C GLU A 143 22.66 -7.72 3.10
N ARG A 144 21.41 -7.29 2.89
CA ARG A 144 20.49 -7.91 1.93
C ARG A 144 21.00 -7.80 0.50
N SER A 145 21.48 -6.62 0.12
CA SER A 145 22.04 -6.35 -1.21
C SER A 145 23.28 -7.21 -1.48
N ALA A 146 24.13 -7.41 -0.48
CA ALA A 146 25.29 -8.30 -0.59
C ALA A 146 24.91 -9.80 -0.72
N ARG A 147 23.74 -10.20 -0.22
CA ARG A 147 23.24 -11.58 -0.35
C ARG A 147 22.56 -11.86 -1.70
N LEU A 148 21.97 -10.84 -2.34
CA LEU A 148 21.24 -10.98 -3.61
C LEU A 148 22.04 -11.71 -4.71
N PRO A 149 23.32 -11.39 -4.97
CA PRO A 149 24.11 -12.08 -6.00
C PRO A 149 24.22 -13.60 -5.80
N ARG A 150 24.23 -14.07 -4.54
CA ARG A 150 24.29 -15.51 -4.23
C ARG A 150 23.01 -16.24 -4.65
N TYR A 151 21.87 -15.58 -4.52
CA TYR A 151 20.59 -16.14 -4.96
C TYR A 151 20.48 -16.12 -6.47
N GLU A 152 20.95 -15.04 -7.11
CA GLU A 152 20.99 -14.92 -8.57
C GLU A 152 21.83 -16.03 -9.22
N GLU A 153 23.01 -16.33 -8.68
CA GLU A 153 23.85 -17.44 -9.16
C GLU A 153 23.16 -18.79 -9.00
N LYS A 154 22.51 -19.05 -7.85
CA LYS A 154 21.78 -20.30 -7.59
C LYS A 154 20.59 -20.47 -8.53
N VAL A 155 19.84 -19.39 -8.75
CA VAL A 155 18.72 -19.37 -9.72
C VAL A 155 19.25 -19.58 -11.13
N GLY A 156 20.37 -18.97 -11.50
CA GLY A 156 21.03 -19.18 -12.79
C GLY A 156 21.43 -20.64 -13.03
N LYS A 157 22.06 -21.27 -12.04
CA LYS A 157 22.41 -22.71 -12.07
C LYS A 157 21.19 -23.59 -12.24
N MET A 158 20.14 -23.37 -11.43
CA MET A 158 18.88 -24.12 -11.55
C MET A 158 18.24 -23.93 -12.94
N GLY A 159 18.23 -22.69 -13.45
CA GLY A 159 17.74 -22.39 -14.79
C GLY A 159 18.52 -23.11 -15.89
N HIS A 160 19.84 -23.26 -15.75
CA HIS A 160 20.64 -24.07 -16.68
C HIS A 160 20.24 -25.55 -16.64
N TYR A 161 20.12 -26.13 -15.44
CA TYR A 161 19.69 -27.53 -15.29
C TYR A 161 18.31 -27.80 -15.89
N VAL A 162 17.34 -26.93 -15.64
CA VAL A 162 15.99 -27.07 -16.19
C VAL A 162 16.02 -27.01 -17.72
N ARG A 163 16.71 -26.02 -18.31
CA ARG A 163 16.85 -25.91 -19.78
C ARG A 163 17.53 -27.12 -20.39
N GLN A 164 18.57 -27.64 -19.75
CA GLN A 164 19.28 -28.84 -20.21
C GLN A 164 18.38 -30.08 -20.13
N TRP A 165 17.62 -30.22 -19.06
CA TRP A 165 16.68 -31.32 -18.89
C TRP A 165 15.54 -31.25 -19.92
N GLU A 166 14.95 -30.08 -20.14
CA GLU A 166 13.95 -29.85 -21.19
C GLU A 166 14.48 -30.22 -22.58
N HIS A 167 15.73 -29.83 -22.88
CA HIS A 167 16.38 -30.21 -24.13
C HIS A 167 16.53 -31.74 -24.25
N ASN A 168 16.96 -32.40 -23.17
CA ASN A 168 17.12 -33.86 -23.17
C ASN A 168 15.77 -34.58 -23.33
N VAL A 169 14.72 -34.14 -22.64
CA VAL A 169 13.37 -34.68 -22.79
C VAL A 169 12.89 -34.51 -24.23
N LYS A 170 13.03 -33.31 -24.82
CA LYS A 170 12.68 -33.07 -26.23
C LYS A 170 13.47 -33.94 -27.18
N LYS A 171 14.76 -34.19 -26.92
CA LYS A 171 15.59 -35.08 -27.72
C LYS A 171 15.11 -36.53 -27.65
N GLN A 172 14.79 -37.03 -26.45
CA GLN A 172 14.25 -38.38 -26.25
C GLN A 172 12.88 -38.54 -26.91
N GLN A 173 12.02 -37.52 -26.79
CA GLN A 173 10.71 -37.49 -27.47
C GLN A 173 10.89 -37.65 -28.99
N ARG A 174 11.77 -36.86 -29.60
CA ARG A 174 12.03 -36.94 -31.05
C ARG A 174 12.60 -38.30 -31.47
N ALA A 175 13.50 -38.88 -30.67
CA ALA A 175 14.07 -40.19 -30.95
C ALA A 175 12.99 -41.29 -30.87
N LEU A 176 12.12 -41.24 -29.85
CA LEU A 176 10.99 -42.15 -29.72
C LEU A 176 10.03 -42.03 -30.90
N GLU A 177 9.73 -40.80 -31.31
CA GLU A 177 8.86 -40.51 -32.46
C GLU A 177 9.43 -41.12 -33.75
N ALA A 178 10.74 -40.98 -33.98
CA ALA A 178 11.42 -41.55 -35.14
C ALA A 178 11.34 -43.09 -35.16
N VAL A 179 11.66 -43.75 -34.04
CA VAL A 179 11.55 -45.21 -33.93
C VAL A 179 10.11 -45.69 -34.15
N HIS A 180 9.12 -44.92 -33.67
CA HIS A 180 7.71 -45.23 -33.91
C HIS A 180 7.33 -45.14 -35.39
N GLN A 181 7.89 -44.17 -36.14
CA GLN A 181 7.66 -44.06 -37.58
C GLN A 181 8.32 -45.21 -38.34
N ASP A 182 9.58 -45.51 -38.03
CA ASP A 182 10.30 -46.64 -38.63
C ASP A 182 9.55 -47.97 -38.41
N LEU A 183 9.07 -48.20 -37.19
CA LEU A 183 8.28 -49.39 -36.87
C LEU A 183 6.98 -49.44 -37.68
N LYS A 184 6.27 -48.31 -37.83
CA LYS A 184 5.07 -48.24 -38.66
C LYS A 184 5.37 -48.57 -40.12
N GLU A 185 6.50 -48.12 -40.65
CA GLU A 185 6.94 -48.45 -42.01
C GLU A 185 7.26 -49.93 -42.16
N VAL A 186 8.00 -50.51 -41.21
CA VAL A 186 8.31 -51.95 -41.22
C VAL A 186 7.04 -52.78 -41.16
N ILE A 187 6.11 -52.47 -40.24
CA ILE A 187 4.82 -53.18 -40.14
C ILE A 187 4.04 -53.05 -41.45
N ARG A 188 3.95 -51.84 -42.03
CA ARG A 188 3.23 -51.61 -43.29
C ARG A 188 3.83 -52.43 -44.42
N SER A 189 5.15 -52.43 -44.56
CA SER A 189 5.86 -53.20 -45.58
C SER A 189 5.70 -54.71 -45.39
N SER A 190 5.80 -55.19 -44.16
CA SER A 190 5.62 -56.60 -43.81
C SER A 190 4.18 -57.07 -44.09
N VAL A 191 3.18 -56.30 -43.68
CA VAL A 191 1.77 -56.59 -44.00
C VAL A 191 1.53 -56.61 -45.50
N GLN A 192 2.07 -55.64 -46.25
CA GLN A 192 1.97 -55.63 -47.71
C GLN A 192 2.62 -56.87 -48.34
N GLN A 193 3.78 -57.29 -47.85
CA GLN A 193 4.45 -58.49 -48.32
C GLN A 193 3.63 -59.75 -47.99
N LEU A 194 3.08 -59.86 -46.79
CA LEU A 194 2.24 -61.00 -46.39
C LEU A 194 1.00 -61.11 -47.28
N VAL A 195 0.32 -59.99 -47.53
CA VAL A 195 -0.84 -59.93 -48.43
C VAL A 195 -0.46 -60.25 -49.87
N THR A 196 0.69 -59.77 -50.34
CA THR A 196 1.10 -59.98 -51.74
C THR A 196 1.54 -61.41 -52.02
N TYR A 197 2.34 -62.00 -51.12
CA TYR A 197 3.06 -63.24 -51.40
C TYR A 197 2.48 -64.48 -50.75
N ILE A 198 1.87 -64.36 -49.57
CA ILE A 198 1.37 -65.51 -48.79
C ILE A 198 -0.15 -65.60 -48.87
N PHE A 199 -0.82 -64.48 -48.65
CA PHE A 199 -2.28 -64.41 -48.55
C PHE A 199 -2.84 -63.46 -49.62
N PRO A 200 -2.74 -63.80 -50.91
CA PRO A 200 -3.30 -62.97 -51.97
C PRO A 200 -4.80 -62.83 -51.75
N ILE A 201 -5.21 -61.61 -51.42
CA ILE A 201 -6.61 -61.26 -51.22
C ILE A 201 -7.17 -60.89 -52.60
N THR A 202 -8.13 -61.67 -53.09
CA THR A 202 -8.87 -61.31 -54.29
C THR A 202 -10.35 -61.17 -53.97
N ALA A 203 -11.00 -60.32 -54.75
CA ALA A 203 -12.44 -60.14 -54.69
C ALA A 203 -13.13 -61.35 -55.34
N VAL A 204 -14.00 -62.02 -54.58
CA VAL A 204 -14.86 -63.07 -55.12
C VAL A 204 -16.18 -62.45 -55.51
N GLN A 205 -16.60 -62.64 -56.77
CA GLN A 205 -17.90 -62.16 -57.22
C GLN A 205 -19.02 -63.03 -56.63
N PRO A 206 -20.14 -62.44 -56.16
CA PRO A 206 -21.26 -63.20 -55.61
C PRO A 206 -21.89 -64.12 -56.66
N THR A 207 -21.91 -65.43 -56.42
CA THR A 207 -22.63 -66.40 -57.25
C THR A 207 -24.13 -66.36 -56.92
N PRO A 208 -25.04 -66.21 -57.90
CA PRO A 208 -26.47 -66.12 -57.62
C PRO A 208 -27.04 -67.47 -57.10
N PRO A 209 -28.00 -67.43 -56.16
CA PRO A 209 -28.54 -68.63 -55.52
C PRO A 209 -29.34 -69.49 -56.52
N GLY A 210 -28.91 -70.74 -56.70
CA GLY A 210 -29.64 -71.74 -57.48
C GLY A 210 -30.83 -72.30 -56.69
N THR A 211 -32.02 -72.21 -57.28
CA THR A 211 -33.26 -72.85 -56.82
C THR A 211 -33.22 -74.36 -57.07
N GLY A 212 -33.32 -75.18 -56.02
CA GLY A 212 -33.69 -76.60 -56.16
C GLY A 212 -33.13 -77.53 -55.10
N GLU A 213 -34.04 -78.03 -54.26
CA GLU A 213 -33.98 -79.23 -53.41
C GLU A 213 -33.03 -79.22 -52.18
N GLU A 214 -33.62 -79.44 -51.00
CA GLU A 214 -32.94 -79.65 -49.71
C GLU A 214 -32.19 -81.00 -49.74
N ASP A 215 -31.00 -80.97 -50.32
CA ASP A 215 -30.02 -82.04 -50.22
C ASP A 215 -28.93 -81.66 -49.19
N THR A 216 -28.27 -82.65 -48.61
CA THR A 216 -27.16 -82.50 -47.63
C THR A 216 -26.04 -81.56 -48.10
N VAL A 217 -25.88 -81.44 -49.42
CA VAL A 217 -24.95 -80.52 -50.08
C VAL A 217 -25.35 -79.05 -49.86
N THR A 218 -26.64 -78.73 -49.86
CA THR A 218 -27.19 -77.38 -49.65
C THR A 218 -26.97 -76.93 -48.20
N ALA A 219 -27.16 -77.84 -47.23
CA ALA A 219 -26.91 -77.58 -45.81
C ALA A 219 -25.40 -77.37 -45.50
N LEU A 220 -24.52 -78.15 -46.14
CA LEU A 220 -23.07 -77.93 -46.06
C LEU A 220 -22.66 -76.59 -46.69
N ALA A 221 -23.29 -76.22 -47.80
CA ALA A 221 -23.06 -74.95 -48.46
C ALA A 221 -23.52 -73.78 -47.58
N ASP A 222 -24.68 -73.87 -46.93
CA ASP A 222 -25.14 -72.86 -45.95
C ASP A 222 -24.24 -72.78 -44.72
N ALA A 223 -23.83 -73.91 -44.16
CA ALA A 223 -22.89 -73.94 -43.03
C ALA A 223 -21.56 -73.26 -43.39
N SER A 224 -21.04 -73.48 -44.61
CA SER A 224 -19.84 -72.82 -45.10
C SER A 224 -20.00 -71.31 -45.33
N ARG A 225 -21.24 -70.81 -45.42
CA ARG A 225 -21.60 -69.39 -45.54
C ARG A 225 -21.91 -68.71 -44.20
N THR A 226 -21.67 -69.38 -43.07
CA THR A 226 -21.83 -68.79 -41.75
C THR A 226 -20.48 -68.56 -41.07
N ALA A 227 -20.21 -67.33 -40.63
CA ALA A 227 -18.98 -66.97 -39.93
C ALA A 227 -19.30 -66.56 -38.49
N TYR A 228 -18.53 -67.09 -37.53
CA TYR A 228 -18.66 -66.74 -36.13
C TYR A 228 -17.79 -65.54 -35.80
N VAL A 229 -18.41 -64.39 -35.60
CA VAL A 229 -17.70 -63.14 -35.30
C VAL A 229 -18.22 -62.59 -33.98
N ARG A 230 -17.31 -62.48 -32.99
CA ARG A 230 -17.57 -61.85 -31.68
C ARG A 230 -18.79 -62.39 -30.92
N GLY A 231 -19.00 -63.70 -30.94
CA GLY A 231 -20.03 -64.33 -30.09
C GLY A 231 -21.30 -64.77 -30.82
N HIS A 232 -21.47 -64.39 -32.10
CA HIS A 232 -22.68 -64.66 -32.87
C HIS A 232 -22.37 -65.26 -34.24
N TRP A 233 -23.23 -66.17 -34.71
CA TRP A 233 -23.20 -66.70 -36.07
C TRP A 233 -23.85 -65.70 -37.02
N ILE A 234 -23.12 -65.26 -38.03
CA ILE A 234 -23.60 -64.33 -39.05
C ILE A 234 -23.57 -65.04 -40.40
N LEU A 235 -24.70 -65.05 -41.11
CA LEU A 235 -24.78 -65.47 -42.51
C LEU A 235 -24.06 -64.42 -43.37
N THR A 236 -23.08 -64.85 -44.17
CA THR A 236 -22.28 -63.96 -45.03
C THR A 236 -22.99 -63.63 -46.34
N ASP A 237 -24.30 -63.86 -46.46
CA ASP A 237 -25.10 -63.64 -47.68
C ASP A 237 -25.62 -62.19 -47.78
N SER A 238 -24.71 -61.23 -47.71
CA SER A 238 -25.03 -59.85 -48.08
C SER A 238 -25.02 -59.72 -49.60
N SER A 239 -26.13 -60.09 -50.23
CA SER A 239 -26.36 -59.92 -51.68
C SER A 239 -25.99 -58.51 -52.16
N GLY A 240 -24.79 -58.39 -52.76
CA GLY A 240 -24.30 -57.17 -53.40
C GLY A 240 -22.99 -56.58 -52.85
N GLU A 241 -22.49 -57.00 -51.70
CA GLU A 241 -21.19 -56.53 -51.19
C GLU A 241 -20.03 -57.38 -51.72
N LEU A 242 -18.93 -56.69 -52.08
CA LEU A 242 -17.76 -57.27 -52.72
C LEU A 242 -16.94 -58.01 -51.65
N HIS A 243 -17.12 -59.33 -51.54
CA HIS A 243 -16.43 -60.13 -50.53
C HIS A 243 -14.98 -60.40 -50.95
N HIS A 244 -14.05 -60.14 -50.01
CA HIS A 244 -12.63 -60.44 -50.17
C HIS A 244 -12.30 -61.75 -49.47
N CYS A 245 -11.72 -62.71 -50.18
CA CYS A 245 -11.26 -63.96 -49.57
C CYS A 245 -9.79 -64.23 -49.87
N ILE A 246 -9.16 -65.00 -48.99
CA ILE A 246 -7.82 -65.54 -49.21
C ILE A 246 -8.02 -66.82 -50.02
N VAL A 247 -7.74 -66.78 -51.33
CA VAL A 247 -8.15 -67.85 -52.27
C VAL A 247 -7.40 -69.16 -52.06
N ALA A 248 -6.14 -69.09 -51.65
CA ALA A 248 -5.39 -70.19 -51.07
C ALA A 248 -4.07 -69.62 -50.53
N PRO A 249 -3.65 -69.92 -49.29
CA PRO A 249 -2.28 -69.61 -48.90
C PRO A 249 -1.34 -70.38 -49.83
N THR A 250 -0.31 -69.72 -50.36
CA THR A 250 0.76 -70.33 -51.18
C THR A 250 1.62 -71.33 -50.39
N LEU A 251 1.27 -71.56 -49.13
CA LEU A 251 1.91 -72.44 -48.18
C LEU A 251 1.21 -73.80 -48.14
N PRO A 252 1.95 -74.92 -48.05
CA PRO A 252 1.37 -76.25 -47.94
C PRO A 252 0.50 -76.38 -46.68
N GLY A 253 -0.77 -76.77 -46.84
CA GLY A 253 -1.71 -76.97 -45.72
C GLY A 253 -1.37 -78.16 -44.80
N SER A 254 -0.33 -78.93 -45.12
CA SER A 254 0.16 -80.06 -44.31
C SER A 254 0.97 -79.63 -43.08
N GLY A 255 1.41 -78.36 -43.03
CA GLY A 255 2.27 -77.84 -41.96
C GLY A 255 3.74 -78.29 -42.05
N ASP A 256 4.12 -79.06 -43.07
CA ASP A 256 5.52 -79.43 -43.33
C ASP A 256 6.21 -78.38 -44.22
N TYR A 257 6.97 -77.50 -43.57
CA TYR A 257 7.73 -76.42 -44.21
C TYR A 257 9.21 -76.77 -44.44
N SER A 258 9.60 -78.04 -44.27
CA SER A 258 11.00 -78.50 -44.35
C SER A 258 11.67 -78.18 -45.69
N ALA A 259 10.92 -78.23 -46.80
CA ALA A 259 11.43 -77.84 -48.12
C ALA A 259 11.78 -76.34 -48.20
N TYR A 260 10.96 -75.48 -47.58
CA TYR A 260 11.22 -74.04 -47.53
C TYR A 260 12.38 -73.71 -46.59
N SER A 261 12.48 -74.36 -45.42
CA SER A 261 13.60 -74.15 -44.50
C SER A 261 14.92 -74.65 -45.09
N ALA A 262 14.90 -75.75 -45.83
CA ALA A 262 16.07 -76.26 -46.57
C ALA A 262 16.48 -75.31 -47.72
N TRP A 263 15.51 -74.79 -48.49
CA TRP A 263 15.76 -73.81 -49.56
C TRP A 263 16.30 -72.48 -49.02
N VAL A 264 15.74 -72.01 -47.90
CA VAL A 264 16.21 -70.82 -47.19
C VAL A 264 17.62 -71.02 -46.63
N ALA A 265 17.93 -72.20 -46.07
CA ALA A 265 19.26 -72.51 -45.55
C ALA A 265 20.34 -72.56 -46.64
N THR A 266 19.97 -72.94 -47.87
CA THR A 266 20.88 -73.00 -49.03
C THR A 266 21.00 -71.67 -49.78
N ASN A 267 20.00 -70.79 -49.74
CA ASN A 267 19.98 -69.51 -50.48
C ASN A 267 20.15 -68.25 -49.60
N LYS A 268 20.72 -68.42 -48.39
CA LYS A 268 20.93 -67.35 -47.40
C LYS A 268 21.75 -66.15 -47.88
N GLU A 269 22.54 -66.29 -48.94
CA GLU A 269 23.43 -65.22 -49.44
C GLU A 269 22.96 -64.55 -50.74
N THR A 270 21.92 -65.10 -51.38
CA THR A 270 21.26 -64.48 -52.53
C THR A 270 20.11 -63.59 -52.06
N GLY A 271 20.03 -62.34 -52.53
CA GLY A 271 19.08 -61.33 -52.03
C GLY A 271 17.59 -61.72 -52.05
N THR A 272 17.21 -62.75 -52.83
CA THR A 272 15.87 -63.35 -52.85
C THR A 272 15.59 -64.27 -51.65
N GLY A 273 16.59 -64.98 -51.14
CA GLY A 273 16.47 -65.82 -49.93
C GLY A 273 16.32 -64.99 -48.65
N LEU A 274 16.99 -63.84 -48.58
CA LEU A 274 16.82 -62.86 -47.48
C LEU A 274 15.40 -62.28 -47.44
N LEU A 275 14.79 -62.04 -48.61
CA LEU A 275 13.44 -61.47 -48.72
C LEU A 275 12.40 -62.45 -48.17
N MET A 276 12.53 -63.74 -48.51
CA MET A 276 11.65 -64.80 -48.00
C MET A 276 11.83 -65.04 -46.48
N MET A 277 13.07 -64.96 -45.97
CA MET A 277 13.37 -65.05 -44.54
C MET A 277 12.74 -63.91 -43.73
N ARG A 278 12.74 -62.69 -44.28
CA ARG A 278 12.10 -61.51 -43.66
C ARG A 278 10.58 -61.63 -43.67
N ILE A 279 9.99 -62.15 -44.75
CA ILE A 279 8.54 -62.33 -44.90
C ILE A 279 7.98 -63.37 -43.91
N LEU A 280 8.71 -64.46 -43.66
CA LEU A 280 8.30 -65.53 -42.74
C LEU A 280 8.66 -65.26 -41.25
N GLY A 281 9.25 -64.10 -40.94
CA GLY A 281 9.57 -63.70 -39.56
C GLY A 281 10.64 -64.55 -38.85
N ILE A 282 11.39 -65.37 -39.59
CA ILE A 282 12.33 -66.36 -39.03
C ILE A 282 13.57 -65.67 -38.41
N GLU A 283 13.95 -64.48 -38.88
CA GLU A 283 15.06 -63.72 -38.29
C GLU A 283 14.76 -63.23 -36.86
N SER A 284 13.48 -62.95 -36.55
CA SER A 284 13.06 -62.37 -35.26
C SER A 284 13.31 -63.32 -34.08
N TRP A 285 13.10 -64.62 -34.27
CA TRP A 285 13.28 -65.58 -33.18
C TRP A 285 14.76 -65.82 -32.86
N SER A 286 15.66 -65.78 -33.86
CA SER A 286 17.10 -65.93 -33.61
C SER A 286 17.73 -64.71 -32.91
N GLY A 287 17.19 -63.51 -33.15
CA GLY A 287 17.61 -62.27 -32.51
C GLY A 287 17.04 -62.13 -31.09
N VAL A 288 15.77 -62.50 -30.90
CA VAL A 288 15.12 -62.53 -29.58
C VAL A 288 15.72 -63.63 -28.71
N LEU A 289 16.01 -64.82 -29.23
CA LEU A 289 16.71 -65.89 -28.48
C LEU A 289 18.15 -65.49 -28.13
N ARG A 290 18.88 -64.80 -29.01
CA ARG A 290 20.22 -64.26 -28.68
C ARG A 290 20.17 -63.12 -27.67
N ALA A 291 19.17 -62.24 -27.76
CA ALA A 291 18.99 -61.15 -26.80
C ALA A 291 18.53 -61.66 -25.42
N VAL A 292 17.66 -62.68 -25.38
CA VAL A 292 17.23 -63.35 -24.14
C VAL A 292 18.38 -64.16 -23.53
N ALA A 293 19.17 -64.87 -24.34
CA ALA A 293 20.37 -65.57 -23.87
C ALA A 293 21.45 -64.60 -23.35
N ALA A 294 21.68 -63.47 -24.02
CA ALA A 294 22.60 -62.44 -23.53
C ALA A 294 22.14 -61.82 -22.21
N ARG A 295 20.82 -61.65 -22.01
CA ARG A 295 20.24 -61.09 -20.78
C ARG A 295 20.29 -62.08 -19.61
N LEU A 296 20.12 -63.38 -19.87
CA LEU A 296 20.31 -64.47 -18.89
C LEU A 296 21.78 -64.56 -18.42
N VAL A 297 22.74 -64.47 -19.34
CA VAL A 297 24.18 -64.47 -19.00
C VAL A 297 24.60 -63.22 -18.20
N THR A 298 24.01 -62.05 -18.47
CA THR A 298 24.28 -60.84 -17.66
C THR A 298 23.63 -60.85 -16.27
N LEU A 299 22.53 -61.59 -16.07
CA LEU A 299 21.90 -61.76 -14.76
C LEU A 299 22.68 -62.74 -13.86
N GLU A 300 23.31 -63.76 -14.44
CA GLU A 300 24.22 -64.66 -13.70
C GLU A 300 25.58 -63.99 -13.38
N ALA A 301 26.08 -63.11 -14.26
CA ALA A 301 27.32 -62.36 -14.01
C ALA A 301 27.16 -61.17 -13.03
N GLY A 302 25.94 -60.65 -12.86
CA GLY A 302 25.64 -59.54 -11.94
C GLY A 302 25.40 -59.95 -10.49
N GLY A 303 25.23 -61.25 -10.21
CA GLY A 303 24.95 -61.77 -8.86
C GLY A 303 26.15 -61.81 -7.90
N HIS A 304 27.37 -61.49 -8.36
CA HIS A 304 28.61 -61.66 -7.59
C HIS A 304 29.43 -60.37 -7.35
N SER A 305 28.83 -59.16 -7.42
CA SER A 305 29.59 -57.92 -7.14
C SER A 305 28.93 -56.85 -6.26
N LEU A 306 27.83 -57.16 -5.55
CA LEU A 306 27.27 -56.27 -4.53
C LEU A 306 27.50 -56.82 -3.12
N PHE A 307 28.77 -56.95 -2.73
CA PHE A 307 29.22 -57.00 -1.34
C PHE A 307 30.71 -56.61 -1.28
N HIS A 308 31.02 -55.33 -1.53
CA HIS A 308 32.10 -54.62 -0.82
C HIS A 308 32.13 -53.14 -1.19
N SER A 309 32.15 -52.32 -0.14
CA SER A 309 32.28 -50.84 -0.04
C SER A 309 30.97 -50.09 0.11
#